data_AF-A0A9E4PTB2-F1
#
_entry.id   AF-A0A9E4PTB2-F1
#
_cell.length_a   1.000
_cell.length_b   1.000
_cell.length_c   1.000
_cell.angle_alpha   90.00
_cell.angle_beta   90.00
_cell.angle_gamma   90.00
#
_symmetry.space_group_name_H-M   'P 1'
#
loop_
_entity.id
_entity.type
_entity.pdbx_description
1 polymer ?
#
loop_
_entity_poly.entity_id
_entity_poly.type
_entity_poly.pdbx_seq_one_letter_code
_entity_poly.pdbx_strand_id
1 'polypeptide(L)'
;MTDNENTRGWRGDHPLVESMGRAAALNDFFALPLRYPDPGRWIEAESLFQDDDQRLRDMVVGYGQARWGTDNPHLAASGFIVAYLTRLTYPLISQYVLERRVPDVSLSNLAFHTDGRRIDGTALIRPYFAALPNDPASGHPDAQVVPDEAALYARLKQALFDANLELVIPSLRRASRASLRVSWNAVASSCAQVYHWLYALAEERETVVENARRFFGDPSSPAYREVTMEVFEHQGKRGFFARRAGCCLWWRGEATREYCSGCILLSREQQDEQFREMLVGGR
;
A
#
# COMPACT_ATOMS: atom_id res chain seq x y z
N MET A 1 -13.91 4.70 26.29
CA MET A 1 -12.67 5.49 26.09
C MET A 1 -11.57 4.49 25.77
N THR A 2 -11.50 4.09 24.50
CA THR A 2 -10.43 3.22 23.97
C THR A 2 -9.29 4.12 23.55
N ASP A 3 -8.15 4.03 24.23
CA ASP A 3 -6.89 4.60 23.77
C ASP A 3 -6.64 4.10 22.35
N ASN A 4 -6.71 5.00 21.37
CA ASN A 4 -6.48 4.66 19.99
C ASN A 4 -4.98 4.37 19.82
N GLU A 5 -4.59 3.09 19.72
CA GLU A 5 -3.20 2.63 19.54
C GLU A 5 -2.51 3.32 18.36
N ASN A 6 -3.32 3.77 17.39
CA ASN A 6 -2.97 4.66 16.30
C ASN A 6 -2.46 6.05 16.70
N THR A 7 -2.27 6.41 17.98
CA THR A 7 -1.77 7.76 18.39
C THR A 7 -0.39 7.74 19.03
N ARG A 8 0.13 6.57 19.43
CA ARG A 8 1.37 6.48 20.22
C ARG A 8 2.63 6.81 19.42
N GLY A 9 2.62 6.56 18.12
CA GLY A 9 3.73 6.84 17.19
C GLY A 9 3.68 8.23 16.52
N TRP A 10 2.74 9.09 16.88
CA TRP A 10 2.55 10.43 16.29
C TRP A 10 3.13 11.55 17.14
N ARG A 11 4.04 11.24 18.06
CA ARG A 11 4.60 12.23 18.99
C ARG A 11 5.80 12.94 18.37
N GLY A 12 5.64 14.22 18.07
CA GLY A 12 6.72 15.15 17.73
C GLY A 12 6.31 16.19 16.69
N ASP A 13 6.87 17.39 16.81
CA ASP A 13 6.75 18.49 15.83
C ASP A 13 7.59 18.17 14.57
N HIS A 14 7.37 16.99 13.96
CA HIS A 14 8.09 16.56 12.76
C HIS A 14 7.20 16.75 11.53
N PRO A 15 7.67 17.46 10.49
CA PRO A 15 6.84 17.84 9.34
C PRO A 15 6.21 16.64 8.62
N LEU A 16 6.94 15.53 8.46
CA LEU A 16 6.40 14.29 7.87
C LEU A 16 5.31 13.66 8.74
N VAL A 17 5.48 13.67 10.06
CA VAL A 17 4.51 13.07 11.00
C VAL A 17 3.22 13.89 10.97
N GLU A 18 3.32 15.21 10.90
CA GLU A 18 2.16 16.08 10.72
C GLU A 18 1.42 15.82 9.40
N SER A 19 2.13 15.71 8.26
CA SER A 19 1.49 15.48 6.96
C SER A 19 0.89 14.09 6.84
N MET A 20 1.54 13.07 7.40
CA MET A 20 0.96 11.74 7.56
C MET A 20 -0.29 11.76 8.43
N GLY A 21 -0.33 12.60 9.47
CA GLY A 21 -1.47 12.70 10.38
C GLY A 21 -2.69 13.30 9.70
N ARG A 22 -2.47 14.32 8.84
CA ARG A 22 -3.51 14.88 7.98
C ARG A 22 -4.07 13.85 7.00
N ALA A 23 -3.21 13.07 6.33
CA ALA A 23 -3.69 12.03 5.44
C ALA A 23 -4.46 10.92 6.18
N ALA A 24 -3.96 10.48 7.35
CA ALA A 24 -4.64 9.50 8.20
C ALA A 24 -6.02 9.99 8.65
N ALA A 25 -6.21 11.29 8.87
CA ALA A 25 -7.51 11.87 9.22
C ALA A 25 -8.56 11.76 8.09
N LEU A 26 -8.14 11.59 6.84
CA LEU A 26 -9.05 11.34 5.70
C LEU A 26 -9.42 9.86 5.58
N ASN A 27 -8.49 8.97 5.91
CA ASN A 27 -8.68 7.52 5.87
C ASN A 27 -7.63 6.81 6.73
N ASP A 28 -8.05 5.95 7.66
CA ASP A 28 -7.15 5.22 8.55
C ASP A 28 -6.11 4.36 7.80
N PHE A 29 -6.39 3.92 6.56
CA PHE A 29 -5.41 3.20 5.74
C PHE A 29 -4.23 4.08 5.30
N PHE A 30 -4.35 5.41 5.35
CA PHE A 30 -3.26 6.33 5.02
C PHE A 30 -2.30 6.56 6.20
N ALA A 31 -2.54 5.91 7.34
CA ALA A 31 -1.66 6.01 8.50
C ALA A 31 -0.36 5.19 8.32
N LEU A 32 0.78 5.82 8.63
CA LEU A 32 2.06 5.15 8.84
C LEU A 32 2.81 5.85 9.99
N PRO A 33 2.63 5.40 11.24
CA PRO A 33 3.21 6.06 12.40
C PRO A 33 4.73 5.84 12.50
N LEU A 34 5.38 6.56 13.41
CA LEU A 34 6.76 6.24 13.83
C LEU A 34 6.78 5.13 14.87
N ARG A 35 7.87 4.37 14.87
CA ARG A 35 8.15 3.34 15.88
C ARG A 35 8.21 4.00 17.26
N TYR A 36 7.40 3.51 18.19
CA TYR A 36 7.45 3.94 19.59
C TYR A 36 8.21 2.93 20.46
N PRO A 37 8.76 3.36 21.62
CA PRO A 37 9.48 2.45 22.51
C PRO A 37 8.57 1.32 23.04
N ASP A 38 8.83 0.09 22.58
CA ASP A 38 8.24 -1.15 23.12
C ASP A 38 9.25 -2.30 22.96
N PRO A 39 10.15 -2.49 23.95
CA PRO A 39 11.27 -3.43 23.82
C PRO A 39 10.81 -4.88 23.55
N GLY A 40 11.40 -5.50 22.52
CA GLY A 40 11.15 -6.91 22.18
C GLY A 40 9.87 -7.16 21.38
N ARG A 41 9.05 -6.13 21.11
CA ARG A 41 7.82 -6.25 20.30
C ARG A 41 7.93 -5.74 18.88
N TRP A 42 9.06 -5.11 18.54
CA TRP A 42 9.35 -4.65 17.20
C TRP A 42 10.30 -5.61 16.48
N ILE A 43 9.97 -5.89 15.22
CA ILE A 43 10.77 -6.69 14.30
C ILE A 43 11.14 -5.76 13.15
N GLU A 44 12.44 -5.59 12.91
CA GLU A 44 12.90 -4.83 11.75
C GLU A 44 12.53 -5.59 10.47
N ALA A 45 11.92 -4.88 9.51
CA ALA A 45 11.36 -5.51 8.33
C ALA A 45 12.47 -6.15 7.47
N GLU A 46 13.62 -5.50 7.35
CA GLU A 46 14.78 -6.08 6.67
C GLU A 46 15.18 -7.44 7.26
N SER A 47 15.29 -7.55 8.59
CA SER A 47 15.61 -8.82 9.26
C SER A 47 14.57 -9.91 8.98
N LEU A 48 13.28 -9.59 9.04
CA LEU A 48 12.22 -10.55 8.74
C LEU A 48 12.27 -11.06 7.30
N PHE A 49 12.58 -10.19 6.34
CA PHE A 49 12.51 -10.54 4.92
C PHE A 49 13.83 -11.02 4.32
N GLN A 50 14.98 -10.64 4.87
CA GLN A 50 16.29 -11.01 4.30
C GLN A 50 17.03 -12.08 5.11
N ASP A 51 16.84 -12.14 6.43
CA ASP A 51 17.68 -12.96 7.31
C ASP A 51 16.99 -14.23 7.83
N ASP A 52 15.66 -14.23 7.98
CA ASP A 52 14.91 -15.27 8.69
C ASP A 52 13.73 -15.84 7.87
N ASP A 53 14.05 -16.61 6.82
CA ASP A 53 13.06 -17.27 5.95
C ASP A 53 12.10 -18.20 6.74
N GLN A 54 12.56 -18.79 7.86
CA GLN A 54 11.74 -19.66 8.69
C GLN A 54 10.68 -18.85 9.44
N ARG A 55 11.07 -17.76 10.10
CA ARG A 55 10.12 -16.85 10.75
C ARG A 55 9.16 -16.22 9.75
N LEU A 56 9.64 -15.82 8.57
CA LEU A 56 8.76 -15.30 7.51
C LEU A 56 7.75 -16.35 7.06
N ARG A 57 8.17 -17.60 6.85
CA ARG A 57 7.27 -18.72 6.55
C ARG A 57 6.21 -18.90 7.63
N ASP A 58 6.62 -18.92 8.90
CA ASP A 58 5.71 -19.13 10.03
C ASP A 58 4.68 -17.99 10.15
N MET A 59 5.10 -16.74 9.90
CA MET A 59 4.19 -15.60 9.82
C MET A 59 3.20 -15.70 8.66
N VAL A 60 3.66 -16.10 7.47
CA VAL A 60 2.79 -16.28 6.30
C VAL A 60 1.75 -17.37 6.55
N VAL A 61 2.17 -18.53 7.09
CA VAL A 61 1.27 -19.64 7.41
C VAL A 61 0.28 -19.24 8.51
N GLY A 62 0.77 -18.63 9.59
CA GLY A 62 -0.06 -18.16 10.70
C GLY A 62 -1.12 -17.13 10.24
N TYR A 63 -0.73 -16.20 9.36
CA TYR A 63 -1.66 -15.24 8.77
C TYR A 63 -2.70 -15.91 7.86
N GLY A 64 -2.27 -16.83 6.98
CA GLY A 64 -3.15 -17.60 6.10
C GLY A 64 -4.20 -18.38 6.89
N GLN A 65 -3.80 -19.03 7.98
CA GLN A 65 -4.72 -19.71 8.88
C GLN A 65 -5.69 -18.76 9.58
N ALA A 66 -5.15 -17.77 10.29
CA ALA A 66 -5.95 -16.89 11.15
C ALA A 66 -6.94 -16.02 10.36
N ARG A 67 -6.59 -15.59 9.14
CA ARG A 67 -7.37 -14.60 8.39
C ARG A 67 -8.08 -15.18 7.17
N TRP A 68 -7.62 -16.31 6.64
CA TRP A 68 -8.09 -16.90 5.38
C TRP A 68 -8.51 -18.38 5.47
N GLY A 69 -8.30 -19.03 6.62
CA GLY A 69 -8.66 -20.44 6.83
C GLY A 69 -7.92 -21.40 5.91
N THR A 70 -6.66 -21.10 5.54
CA THR A 70 -5.95 -21.89 4.51
C THR A 70 -4.55 -22.31 4.91
N ASP A 71 -4.25 -23.59 4.69
CA ASP A 71 -2.91 -24.17 4.74
C ASP A 71 -2.18 -24.10 3.40
N ASN A 72 -2.85 -23.63 2.33
CA ASN A 72 -2.22 -23.54 1.03
C ASN A 72 -1.16 -22.44 1.05
N PRO A 73 0.13 -22.75 0.86
CA PRO A 73 1.20 -21.78 1.03
C PRO A 73 1.13 -20.64 0.02
N HIS A 74 0.65 -20.89 -1.21
CA HIS A 74 0.50 -19.86 -2.22
C HIS A 74 -0.65 -18.88 -1.89
N LEU A 75 -1.76 -19.39 -1.35
CA LEU A 75 -2.88 -18.55 -0.95
C LEU A 75 -2.57 -17.76 0.31
N ALA A 76 -1.94 -18.40 1.30
CA ALA A 76 -1.45 -17.74 2.51
C ALA A 76 -0.47 -16.60 2.15
N ALA A 77 0.48 -16.85 1.25
CA ALA A 77 1.41 -15.83 0.77
C ALA A 77 0.72 -14.69 0.02
N SER A 78 -0.31 -14.99 -0.78
CA SER A 78 -1.11 -13.96 -1.46
C SER A 78 -1.85 -13.06 -0.44
N GLY A 79 -2.47 -13.66 0.57
CA GLY A 79 -3.11 -12.91 1.65
C GLY A 79 -2.12 -12.06 2.44
N PHE A 80 -0.95 -12.61 2.74
CA PHE A 80 0.12 -11.92 3.47
C PHE A 80 0.65 -10.70 2.69
N ILE A 81 0.96 -10.85 1.40
CA ILE A 81 1.44 -9.71 0.60
C ILE A 81 0.36 -8.63 0.44
N VAL A 82 -0.92 -8.99 0.31
CA VAL A 82 -2.00 -7.99 0.28
C VAL A 82 -2.04 -7.21 1.60
N ALA A 83 -1.89 -7.88 2.74
CA ALA A 83 -1.88 -7.23 4.06
C ALA A 83 -0.68 -6.29 4.26
N TYR A 84 0.49 -6.70 3.73
CA TYR A 84 1.70 -5.89 3.67
C TYR A 84 1.48 -4.64 2.81
N LEU A 85 0.95 -4.83 1.59
CA LEU A 85 0.73 -3.75 0.63
C LEU A 85 -0.28 -2.72 1.12
N THR A 86 -1.33 -3.12 1.85
CA THR A 86 -2.27 -2.16 2.47
C THR A 86 -1.54 -1.22 3.43
N ARG A 87 -0.55 -1.70 4.19
CA ARG A 87 0.21 -0.91 5.16
C ARG A 87 1.36 -0.10 4.56
N LEU A 88 1.70 -0.36 3.29
CA LEU A 88 2.79 0.30 2.57
C LEU A 88 2.27 1.27 1.51
N THR A 89 1.50 0.77 0.55
CA THR A 89 1.10 1.53 -0.66
C THR A 89 0.16 2.68 -0.33
N TYR A 90 -0.76 2.48 0.61
CA TYR A 90 -1.76 3.47 1.00
C TYR A 90 -1.13 4.73 1.62
N PRO A 91 -0.32 4.66 2.69
CA PRO A 91 0.33 5.83 3.24
C PRO A 91 1.35 6.46 2.28
N LEU A 92 2.07 5.65 1.49
CA LEU A 92 3.08 6.16 0.56
C LEU A 92 2.46 6.98 -0.58
N ILE A 93 1.50 6.40 -1.30
CA ILE A 93 0.89 7.06 -2.47
C ILE A 93 -0.01 8.21 -2.02
N SER A 94 -0.71 8.09 -0.89
CA SER A 94 -1.51 9.21 -0.38
C SER A 94 -0.64 10.41 0.03
N GLN A 95 0.51 10.18 0.68
CA GLN A 95 1.45 11.27 0.97
C GLN A 95 2.01 11.92 -0.29
N TYR A 96 2.35 11.13 -1.31
CA TYR A 96 2.83 11.68 -2.57
C TYR A 96 1.77 12.54 -3.27
N VAL A 97 0.52 12.05 -3.36
CA VAL A 97 -0.56 12.76 -4.06
C VAL A 97 -1.07 13.98 -3.29
N LEU A 98 -1.26 13.86 -1.98
CA LEU A 98 -1.89 14.91 -1.17
C LEU A 98 -0.90 15.95 -0.66
N GLU A 99 0.33 15.52 -0.33
CA GLU A 99 1.30 16.34 0.41
C GLU A 99 2.58 16.60 -0.40
N ARG A 100 2.70 16.02 -1.61
CA ARG A 100 3.89 16.12 -2.48
C ARG A 100 5.19 15.73 -1.75
N ARG A 101 5.07 14.72 -0.89
CA ARG A 101 6.18 14.14 -0.12
C ARG A 101 6.26 12.64 -0.33
N VAL A 102 7.47 12.11 -0.35
CA VAL A 102 7.71 10.66 -0.44
C VAL A 102 8.42 10.21 0.83
N PRO A 103 7.70 9.59 1.78
CA PRO A 103 8.32 8.95 2.94
C PRO A 103 9.34 7.88 2.52
N ASP A 104 10.45 7.77 3.23
CA ASP A 104 11.40 6.66 3.05
C ASP A 104 10.81 5.37 3.61
N VAL A 105 10.10 4.63 2.76
CA VAL A 105 9.55 3.31 3.09
C VAL A 105 10.47 2.17 2.66
N SER A 106 11.78 2.42 2.56
CA SER A 106 12.76 1.37 2.34
C SER A 106 12.59 0.26 3.37
N LEU A 107 12.88 -0.98 2.98
CA LEU A 107 12.67 -2.14 3.84
C LEU A 107 13.47 -2.04 5.15
N SER A 108 14.63 -1.38 5.12
CA SER A 108 15.49 -1.12 6.28
C SER A 108 14.97 0.01 7.19
N ASN A 109 14.02 0.83 6.73
CA ASN A 109 13.39 1.88 7.53
C ASN A 109 11.98 1.51 8.03
N LEU A 110 11.57 0.24 7.90
CA LEU A 110 10.28 -0.26 8.37
C LEU A 110 10.45 -1.24 9.55
N ALA A 111 9.50 -1.20 10.48
CA ALA A 111 9.39 -2.17 11.55
C ALA A 111 7.94 -2.65 11.72
N PHE A 112 7.79 -3.92 12.11
CA PHE A 112 6.51 -4.55 12.44
C PHE A 112 6.38 -4.71 13.95
N HIS A 113 5.27 -4.22 14.49
CA HIS A 113 4.90 -4.54 15.86
C HIS A 113 4.23 -5.91 15.86
N THR A 114 4.48 -6.68 16.93
CA THR A 114 3.83 -7.96 17.14
C THR A 114 3.30 -8.13 18.55
N ASP A 115 2.12 -8.73 18.66
CA ASP A 115 1.56 -9.24 19.91
C ASP A 115 2.13 -10.61 20.33
N GLY A 116 3.19 -11.07 19.64
CA GLY A 116 3.81 -12.40 19.82
C GLY A 116 3.17 -13.50 18.98
N ARG A 117 2.05 -13.24 18.31
CA ARG A 117 1.36 -14.20 17.43
C ARG A 117 1.18 -13.69 16.00
N ARG A 118 0.95 -12.39 15.83
CA ARG A 118 0.72 -11.75 14.54
C ARG A 118 1.40 -10.39 14.47
N ILE A 119 1.53 -9.89 13.25
CA ILE A 119 1.84 -8.48 13.01
C ILE A 119 0.54 -7.70 13.23
N ASP A 120 0.56 -6.77 14.17
CA ASP A 120 -0.55 -5.90 14.54
C ASP A 120 -0.23 -4.41 14.31
N GLY A 121 1.02 -4.05 14.00
CA GLY A 121 1.41 -2.69 13.64
C GLY A 121 2.52 -2.64 12.59
N THR A 122 2.60 -1.51 11.88
CA THR A 122 3.71 -1.17 10.97
C THR A 122 4.06 0.28 11.19
N ALA A 123 5.36 0.57 11.24
CA ALA A 123 5.85 1.90 11.53
C ALA A 123 7.17 2.18 10.81
N LEU A 124 7.43 3.47 10.58
CA LEU A 124 8.75 3.94 10.17
C LEU A 124 9.71 3.95 11.36
N ILE A 125 10.96 3.57 11.13
CA ILE A 125 12.03 3.65 12.13
C ILE A 125 12.56 5.09 12.25
N ARG A 126 12.65 5.80 11.12
CA ARG A 126 13.04 7.21 11.02
C ARG A 126 12.10 7.97 10.08
N PRO A 127 11.81 9.24 10.35
CA PRO A 127 10.86 10.03 9.57
C PRO A 127 11.51 10.70 8.34
N TYR A 128 12.42 10.00 7.63
CA TYR A 128 13.04 10.56 6.43
C TYR A 128 12.02 10.67 5.28
N PHE A 129 12.14 11.72 4.47
CA PHE A 129 11.25 11.93 3.33
C PHE A 129 11.91 12.76 2.23
N ALA A 130 11.50 12.54 0.98
CA ALA A 130 11.82 13.43 -0.12
C ALA A 130 10.74 14.52 -0.26
N ALA A 131 11.17 15.74 -0.57
CA ALA A 131 10.31 16.91 -0.74
C ALA A 131 10.84 17.83 -1.85
N LEU A 132 9.99 18.71 -2.38
CA LEU A 132 10.36 19.70 -3.39
C LEU A 132 11.03 20.94 -2.76
N PRO A 133 11.73 21.78 -3.55
CA PRO A 133 12.44 22.95 -3.01
C PRO A 133 11.49 24.01 -2.41
N ASN A 134 10.23 24.03 -2.85
CA ASN A 134 9.19 24.92 -2.33
C ASN A 134 8.36 24.31 -1.19
N ASP A 135 8.66 23.08 -0.76
CA ASP A 135 8.03 22.50 0.42
C ASP A 135 8.43 23.31 1.68
N PRO A 136 7.49 23.67 2.56
CA PRO A 136 7.81 24.39 3.80
C PRO A 136 8.83 23.70 4.70
N ALA A 137 8.96 22.37 4.59
CA ALA A 137 9.89 21.54 5.34
C ALA A 137 11.18 21.20 4.58
N SER A 138 11.44 21.80 3.42
CA SER A 138 12.65 21.55 2.62
C SER A 138 13.96 21.83 3.36
N GLY A 139 13.95 22.69 4.38
CA GLY A 139 15.10 22.96 5.25
C GLY A 139 15.26 22.00 6.44
N HIS A 140 14.37 21.03 6.63
CA HIS A 140 14.44 20.09 7.76
C HIS A 140 15.57 19.06 7.56
N PRO A 141 16.33 18.67 8.61
CA PRO A 141 17.46 17.73 8.46
C PRO A 141 17.08 16.35 7.91
N ASP A 142 15.85 15.91 8.16
CA ASP A 142 15.30 14.64 7.66
C ASP A 142 14.66 14.76 6.26
N ALA A 143 14.65 15.96 5.67
CA ALA A 143 14.12 16.21 4.34
C ALA A 143 15.23 16.09 3.28
N GLN A 144 14.98 15.24 2.29
CA GLN A 144 15.77 15.16 1.08
C GLN A 144 15.13 16.00 -0.02
N VAL A 145 15.71 17.16 -0.30
CA VAL A 145 15.23 18.03 -1.38
C VAL A 145 15.57 17.42 -2.74
N VAL A 146 14.54 17.23 -3.57
CA VAL A 146 14.66 16.83 -4.98
C VAL A 146 14.33 18.01 -5.89
N PRO A 147 14.92 18.10 -7.10
CA PRO A 147 14.84 19.32 -7.90
C PRO A 147 13.44 19.63 -8.47
N ASP A 148 12.64 18.62 -8.78
CA ASP A 148 11.35 18.77 -9.47
C ASP A 148 10.40 17.57 -9.26
N GLU A 149 9.20 17.68 -9.86
CA GLU A 149 8.16 16.65 -9.87
C GLU A 149 8.55 15.35 -10.59
N ALA A 150 9.50 15.41 -11.51
CA ALA A 150 10.01 14.21 -12.17
C ALA A 150 10.90 13.42 -11.21
N ALA A 151 11.77 14.11 -10.48
CA ALA A 151 12.63 13.54 -9.46
C ALA A 151 11.83 13.05 -8.24
N LEU A 152 10.78 13.76 -7.81
CA LEU A 152 9.91 13.30 -6.73
C LEU A 152 9.17 12.00 -7.10
N TYR A 153 8.63 11.93 -8.31
CA TYR A 153 8.01 10.69 -8.82
C TYR A 153 9.04 9.56 -8.97
N ALA A 154 10.27 9.84 -9.38
CA ALA A 154 11.34 8.85 -9.38
C ALA A 154 11.63 8.32 -7.96
N ARG A 155 11.62 9.19 -6.94
CA ARG A 155 11.73 8.77 -5.53
C ARG A 155 10.58 7.91 -5.06
N LEU A 156 9.34 8.22 -5.47
CA LEU A 156 8.19 7.35 -5.19
C LEU A 156 8.43 5.94 -5.72
N LYS A 157 8.86 5.81 -6.99
CA LYS A 157 9.14 4.51 -7.59
C LYS A 157 10.29 3.79 -6.89
N GLN A 158 11.39 4.48 -6.62
CA GLN A 158 12.55 3.91 -5.92
C GLN A 158 12.17 3.40 -4.53
N ALA A 159 11.40 4.18 -3.76
CA ALA A 159 10.97 3.79 -2.42
C ALA A 159 10.01 2.60 -2.46
N LEU A 160 9.08 2.57 -3.41
CA LEU A 160 8.08 1.51 -3.54
C LEU A 160 8.65 0.20 -4.11
N PHE A 161 9.42 0.29 -5.19
CA PHE A 161 9.88 -0.87 -5.93
C PHE A 161 11.28 -1.29 -5.47
N ASP A 162 12.30 -0.53 -5.83
CA ASP A 162 13.71 -0.89 -5.67
C ASP A 162 14.09 -1.13 -4.20
N ALA A 163 13.73 -0.20 -3.32
CA ALA A 163 14.08 -0.24 -1.91
C ALA A 163 13.16 -1.14 -1.07
N ASN A 164 12.12 -1.74 -1.67
CA ASN A 164 11.09 -2.46 -0.94
C ASN A 164 10.57 -3.70 -1.67
N LEU A 165 9.69 -3.55 -2.67
CA LEU A 165 8.99 -4.70 -3.27
C LEU A 165 9.90 -5.64 -4.06
N GLU A 166 11.01 -5.15 -4.61
CA GLU A 166 12.04 -5.99 -5.23
C GLU A 166 12.79 -6.86 -4.21
N LEU A 167 12.74 -6.52 -2.92
CA LEU A 167 13.28 -7.33 -1.83
C LEU A 167 12.22 -8.27 -1.25
N VAL A 168 11.02 -7.75 -0.98
CA VAL A 168 9.92 -8.48 -0.34
C VAL A 168 9.40 -9.64 -1.19
N ILE A 169 9.18 -9.41 -2.49
CA ILE A 169 8.55 -10.41 -3.37
C ILE A 169 9.44 -11.65 -3.54
N PRO A 170 10.76 -11.53 -3.83
CA PRO A 170 11.65 -12.69 -3.85
C PRO A 170 11.71 -13.41 -2.51
N SER A 171 11.71 -12.70 -1.38
CA SER A 171 11.70 -13.32 -0.04
C SER A 171 10.46 -14.16 0.20
N LEU A 172 9.27 -13.68 -0.19
CA LEU A 172 8.05 -14.50 -0.13
C LEU A 172 8.12 -15.71 -1.06
N ARG A 173 8.73 -15.59 -2.24
CA ARG A 173 8.97 -16.75 -3.10
C ARG A 173 9.89 -17.77 -2.42
N ARG A 174 10.97 -17.35 -1.77
CA ARG A 174 11.90 -18.24 -1.05
C ARG A 174 11.22 -18.91 0.16
N ALA A 175 10.58 -18.12 1.02
CA ALA A 175 10.00 -18.58 2.28
C ALA A 175 8.69 -19.36 2.11
N SER A 176 7.83 -19.03 1.13
CA SER A 176 6.49 -19.62 1.02
C SER A 176 6.09 -20.06 -0.39
N ARG A 177 7.05 -20.07 -1.34
CA ARG A 177 6.82 -20.42 -2.75
C ARG A 177 5.80 -19.49 -3.43
N ALA A 178 5.63 -18.27 -2.93
CA ALA A 178 4.75 -17.28 -3.53
C ALA A 178 5.02 -17.11 -5.05
N SER A 179 3.95 -16.95 -5.84
CA SER A 179 4.08 -16.69 -7.27
C SER A 179 4.46 -15.23 -7.51
N LEU A 180 5.59 -15.00 -8.17
CA LEU A 180 6.06 -13.65 -8.52
C LEU A 180 4.99 -12.86 -9.30
N ARG A 181 4.35 -13.50 -10.29
CA ARG A 181 3.31 -12.85 -11.11
C ARG A 181 2.10 -12.46 -10.27
N VAL A 182 1.65 -13.35 -9.38
CA VAL A 182 0.51 -13.05 -8.49
C VAL A 182 0.86 -11.92 -7.51
N SER A 183 2.08 -11.94 -6.96
CA SER A 183 2.58 -10.87 -6.10
C SER A 183 2.61 -9.52 -6.81
N TRP A 184 3.17 -9.44 -8.02
CA TRP A 184 3.18 -8.19 -8.80
C TRP A 184 1.78 -7.73 -9.23
N ASN A 185 0.86 -8.66 -9.56
CA ASN A 185 -0.55 -8.30 -9.78
C ASN A 185 -1.19 -7.70 -8.52
N ALA A 186 -0.85 -8.22 -7.33
CA ALA A 186 -1.32 -7.66 -6.06
C ALA A 186 -0.76 -6.26 -5.80
N VAL A 187 0.51 -6.00 -6.14
CA VAL A 187 1.12 -4.67 -6.07
C VAL A 187 0.35 -3.66 -6.92
N ALA A 188 0.16 -3.94 -8.21
CA ALA A 188 -0.56 -3.05 -9.12
C ALA A 188 -2.00 -2.80 -8.66
N SER A 189 -2.68 -3.86 -8.19
CA SER A 189 -4.01 -3.76 -7.61
C SER A 189 -4.02 -2.91 -6.34
N SER A 190 -3.04 -3.02 -5.46
CA SER A 190 -2.99 -2.26 -4.22
C SER A 190 -2.83 -0.78 -4.52
N CYS A 191 -1.90 -0.43 -5.41
CA CYS A 191 -1.72 0.95 -5.87
C CYS A 191 -3.02 1.53 -6.46
N ALA A 192 -3.73 0.74 -7.28
CA ALA A 192 -4.98 1.17 -7.89
C ALA A 192 -6.10 1.40 -6.85
N GLN A 193 -6.13 0.63 -5.78
CA GLN A 193 -7.06 0.87 -4.67
C GLN A 193 -6.75 2.20 -3.96
N VAL A 194 -5.48 2.59 -3.82
CA VAL A 194 -5.14 3.90 -3.24
C VAL A 194 -5.71 5.04 -4.08
N TYR A 195 -5.54 4.99 -5.40
CA TYR A 195 -6.11 5.99 -6.31
C TYR A 195 -7.64 6.01 -6.30
N HIS A 196 -8.30 4.85 -6.15
CA HIS A 196 -9.74 4.78 -5.97
C HIS A 196 -10.20 5.55 -4.71
N TRP A 197 -9.56 5.30 -3.56
CA TRP A 197 -9.85 6.01 -2.31
C TRP A 197 -9.52 7.49 -2.39
N LEU A 198 -8.37 7.86 -2.96
CA LEU A 198 -7.98 9.25 -3.16
C LEU A 198 -8.98 10.01 -4.03
N TYR A 199 -9.52 9.40 -5.09
CA TYR A 199 -10.52 10.06 -5.94
C TYR A 199 -11.82 10.38 -5.17
N ALA A 200 -12.22 9.51 -4.25
CA ALA A 200 -13.39 9.74 -3.41
C ALA A 200 -13.17 10.87 -2.38
N LEU A 201 -11.94 11.01 -1.88
CA LEU A 201 -11.59 11.89 -0.75
C LEU A 201 -10.98 13.23 -1.16
N ALA A 202 -10.31 13.31 -2.31
CA ALA A 202 -9.61 14.52 -2.75
C ALA A 202 -10.56 15.57 -3.34
N GLU A 203 -10.29 16.83 -3.04
CA GLU A 203 -10.96 17.98 -3.67
C GLU A 203 -10.59 18.07 -5.16
N GLU A 204 -9.30 17.92 -5.48
CA GLU A 204 -8.77 17.95 -6.85
C GLU A 204 -8.74 16.55 -7.51
N ARG A 205 -9.93 16.03 -7.85
CA ARG A 205 -10.06 14.70 -8.46
C ARG A 205 -9.28 14.50 -9.75
N GLU A 206 -9.16 15.54 -10.57
CA GLU A 206 -8.40 15.45 -11.83
C GLU A 206 -6.89 15.29 -11.59
N THR A 207 -6.35 15.86 -10.51
CA THR A 207 -4.97 15.63 -10.07
C THR A 207 -4.74 14.15 -9.69
N VAL A 208 -5.73 13.50 -9.06
CA VAL A 208 -5.68 12.05 -8.76
C VAL A 208 -5.68 11.21 -10.04
N VAL A 209 -6.55 11.54 -11.00
CA VAL A 209 -6.63 10.85 -12.30
C VAL A 209 -5.31 10.99 -13.07
N GLU A 210 -4.73 12.19 -13.10
CA GLU A 210 -3.46 12.46 -13.76
C GLU A 210 -2.31 11.66 -13.15
N ASN A 211 -2.21 11.63 -11.82
CA ASN A 211 -1.18 10.85 -11.13
C ASN A 211 -1.33 9.35 -11.39
N ALA A 212 -2.55 8.81 -11.36
CA ALA A 212 -2.81 7.42 -11.68
C ALA A 212 -2.44 7.09 -13.14
N ARG A 213 -2.81 7.97 -14.09
CA ARG A 213 -2.48 7.82 -15.51
C ARG A 213 -0.98 7.83 -15.73
N ARG A 214 -0.23 8.72 -15.06
CA ARG A 214 1.23 8.73 -15.07
C ARG A 214 1.79 7.44 -14.48
N PHE A 215 1.27 6.99 -13.35
CA PHE A 215 1.77 5.82 -12.63
C PHE A 215 1.62 4.50 -13.41
N PHE A 216 0.42 4.23 -13.95
CA PHE A 216 0.15 3.01 -14.73
C PHE A 216 0.57 3.12 -16.20
N GLY A 217 0.85 4.35 -16.66
CA GLY A 217 1.31 4.65 -18.02
C GLY A 217 2.83 4.75 -18.19
N ASP A 218 3.62 4.70 -17.11
CA ASP A 218 5.08 4.77 -17.14
C ASP A 218 5.70 3.40 -17.52
N PRO A 219 6.33 3.26 -18.71
CA PRO A 219 6.96 2.01 -19.15
C PRO A 219 8.13 1.52 -18.30
N SER A 220 8.69 2.37 -17.44
CA SER A 220 9.77 2.00 -16.52
C SER A 220 9.26 1.45 -15.18
N SER A 221 7.95 1.50 -14.93
CA SER A 221 7.33 0.99 -13.70
C SER A 221 6.95 -0.49 -13.82
N PRO A 222 7.20 -1.33 -12.79
CA PRO A 222 6.64 -2.67 -12.72
C PRO A 222 5.11 -2.73 -12.77
N ALA A 223 4.41 -1.61 -12.50
CA ALA A 223 2.95 -1.51 -12.59
C ALA A 223 2.45 -1.13 -14.00
N TYR A 224 3.34 -0.94 -14.98
CA TYR A 224 2.99 -0.50 -16.33
C TYR A 224 1.94 -1.41 -16.97
N ARG A 225 0.77 -0.84 -17.30
CA ARG A 225 -0.38 -1.55 -17.91
C ARG A 225 -0.91 -2.76 -17.14
N GLU A 226 -0.50 -2.96 -15.88
CA GLU A 226 -1.03 -4.04 -15.05
C GLU A 226 -2.45 -3.74 -14.54
N VAL A 227 -2.84 -2.47 -14.57
CA VAL A 227 -4.20 -1.98 -14.31
C VAL A 227 -4.55 -0.87 -15.30
N THR A 228 -5.79 -0.86 -15.77
CA THR A 228 -6.41 0.31 -16.41
C THR A 228 -7.37 0.93 -15.42
N MET A 229 -7.19 2.21 -15.11
CA MET A 229 -8.14 2.98 -14.30
C MET A 229 -8.97 3.91 -15.17
N GLU A 230 -10.26 4.02 -14.87
CA GLU A 230 -11.18 4.91 -15.58
C GLU A 230 -12.16 5.57 -14.62
N VAL A 231 -12.57 6.79 -14.97
CA VAL A 231 -13.69 7.44 -14.28
C VAL A 231 -14.98 6.86 -14.85
N PHE A 232 -15.78 6.27 -13.98
CA PHE A 232 -17.06 5.67 -14.31
C PHE A 232 -18.18 6.52 -13.71
N GLU A 233 -19.22 6.78 -14.49
CA GLU A 233 -20.38 7.56 -14.06
C GLU A 233 -21.66 6.72 -14.14
N HIS A 234 -22.45 6.76 -13.07
CA HIS A 234 -23.75 6.13 -13.02
C HIS A 234 -24.69 6.92 -12.12
N GLN A 235 -25.89 7.24 -12.60
CA GLN A 235 -26.93 7.98 -11.86
C GLN A 235 -26.40 9.27 -11.21
N GLY A 236 -25.59 10.05 -11.94
CA GLY A 236 -25.01 11.30 -11.44
C GLY A 236 -23.90 11.14 -10.39
N LYS A 237 -23.50 9.91 -10.05
CA LYS A 237 -22.35 9.61 -9.20
C LYS A 237 -21.16 9.22 -10.07
N ARG A 238 -19.97 9.73 -9.74
CA ARG A 238 -18.70 9.38 -10.38
C ARG A 238 -17.81 8.64 -9.41
N GLY A 239 -17.10 7.62 -9.90
CA GLY A 239 -16.07 6.90 -9.16
C GLY A 239 -14.89 6.57 -10.07
N PHE A 240 -13.75 6.21 -9.49
CA PHE A 240 -12.55 5.90 -10.23
C PHE A 240 -12.18 4.43 -10.03
N PHE A 241 -12.40 3.62 -11.06
CA PHE A 241 -12.37 2.17 -10.93
C PHE A 241 -11.25 1.55 -11.75
N ALA A 242 -10.72 0.46 -11.23
CA ALA A 242 -9.62 -0.28 -11.80
C ALA A 242 -10.10 -1.57 -12.46
N ARG A 243 -9.64 -1.85 -13.68
CA ARG A 243 -9.68 -3.20 -14.29
C ARG A 243 -8.27 -3.78 -14.32
N ARG A 244 -8.14 -5.00 -13.81
CA ARG A 244 -6.84 -5.64 -13.59
C ARG A 244 -6.44 -6.46 -14.82
N ALA A 245 -5.17 -6.40 -15.20
CA ALA A 245 -4.58 -7.26 -16.24
C ALA A 245 -4.15 -8.64 -15.70
N GLY A 246 -4.22 -8.84 -14.38
CA GLY A 246 -3.80 -10.08 -13.74
C GLY A 246 -4.57 -10.40 -12.45
N CYS A 247 -4.70 -11.69 -12.16
CA CYS A 247 -5.36 -12.18 -10.95
C CYS A 247 -4.41 -12.19 -9.75
N CYS A 248 -4.90 -11.70 -8.60
CA CYS A 248 -4.20 -11.75 -7.31
C CYS A 248 -4.65 -12.93 -6.42
N LEU A 249 -5.59 -13.78 -6.90
CA LEU A 249 -6.18 -14.91 -6.18
C LEU A 249 -7.00 -14.54 -4.92
N TRP A 250 -7.38 -13.28 -4.72
CA TRP A 250 -8.22 -12.84 -3.59
C TRP A 250 -9.46 -13.71 -3.38
N TRP A 251 -10.19 -14.05 -4.44
CA TRP A 251 -11.43 -14.84 -4.41
C TRP A 251 -11.26 -16.28 -3.90
N ARG A 252 -10.02 -16.80 -3.84
CA ARG A 252 -9.74 -18.15 -3.36
C ARG A 252 -9.78 -18.26 -1.84
N GLY A 253 -9.81 -17.15 -1.11
CA GLY A 253 -9.96 -17.13 0.34
C GLY A 253 -11.38 -17.54 0.77
N GLU A 254 -11.49 -18.28 1.87
CA GLU A 254 -12.80 -18.75 2.34
C GLU A 254 -13.74 -17.62 2.73
N ALA A 255 -13.20 -16.52 3.26
CA ALA A 255 -13.94 -15.33 3.67
C ALA A 255 -14.30 -14.38 2.51
N THR A 256 -13.79 -14.63 1.31
CA THR A 256 -13.76 -13.65 0.21
C THR A 256 -14.27 -14.22 -1.10
N ARG A 257 -15.05 -15.31 -1.09
CA ARG A 257 -15.50 -16.14 -2.24
C ARG A 257 -16.10 -15.40 -3.46
N GLU A 258 -16.17 -14.07 -3.41
CA GLU A 258 -16.54 -13.15 -4.46
C GLU A 258 -15.31 -12.64 -5.24
N TYR A 259 -15.52 -12.33 -6.51
CA TYR A 259 -14.53 -11.64 -7.31
C TYR A 259 -14.50 -10.16 -6.95
N CYS A 260 -13.32 -9.53 -6.99
CA CYS A 260 -13.23 -8.08 -6.94
C CYS A 260 -13.89 -7.45 -8.19
N SER A 261 -14.41 -6.24 -8.06
CA SER A 261 -15.13 -5.53 -9.14
C SER A 261 -14.33 -5.36 -10.42
N GLY A 262 -13.01 -5.20 -10.32
CA GLY A 262 -12.10 -5.14 -11.45
C GLY A 262 -11.48 -6.47 -11.90
N CYS A 263 -12.02 -7.63 -11.48
CA CYS A 263 -11.36 -8.92 -11.66
C CYS A 263 -11.29 -9.34 -13.13
N ILE A 264 -10.13 -9.85 -13.58
CA ILE A 264 -9.94 -10.41 -14.92
C ILE A 264 -10.79 -11.66 -15.21
N LEU A 265 -11.35 -12.29 -14.18
CA LEU A 265 -12.25 -13.45 -14.34
C LEU A 265 -13.71 -13.06 -14.61
N LEU A 266 -14.03 -11.76 -14.52
CA LEU A 266 -15.33 -11.22 -14.86
C LEU A 266 -15.32 -10.70 -16.29
N SER A 267 -16.45 -10.82 -17.00
CA SER A 267 -16.66 -10.11 -18.25
C SER A 267 -16.70 -8.59 -18.00
N ARG A 268 -16.50 -7.79 -19.06
CA ARG A 268 -16.63 -6.32 -18.93
C ARG A 268 -18.00 -5.90 -18.41
N GLU A 269 -19.06 -6.54 -18.88
CA GLU A 269 -20.43 -6.27 -18.41
C GLU A 269 -20.61 -6.58 -16.92
N GLN A 270 -20.04 -7.68 -16.44
CA GLN A 270 -20.05 -8.02 -15.01
C GLN A 270 -19.24 -7.04 -14.16
N GLN A 271 -18.09 -6.56 -14.68
CA GLN A 271 -17.30 -5.53 -14.01
C GLN A 271 -18.08 -4.21 -13.93
N ASP A 272 -18.71 -3.80 -15.04
CA ASP A 272 -19.52 -2.58 -15.11
C ASP A 272 -20.70 -2.64 -14.13
N GLU A 273 -21.36 -3.80 -14.01
CA GLU A 273 -22.44 -3.98 -13.04
C GLU A 273 -21.94 -3.81 -11.60
N GLN A 274 -20.81 -4.44 -11.24
CA GLN A 274 -20.25 -4.23 -9.91
C GLN A 274 -19.85 -2.77 -9.66
N PHE A 275 -19.36 -2.03 -10.67
CA PHE A 275 -19.08 -0.60 -10.52
C PHE A 275 -20.35 0.22 -10.29
N ARG A 276 -21.46 -0.11 -10.98
CA ARG A 276 -22.77 0.52 -10.72
C ARG A 276 -23.23 0.24 -9.28
N GLU A 277 -23.15 -1.00 -8.83
CA GLU A 277 -23.52 -1.39 -7.47
C GLU A 277 -22.69 -0.64 -6.41
N MET A 278 -21.37 -0.52 -6.62
CA MET A 278 -20.49 0.24 -5.73
C MET A 278 -20.88 1.73 -5.66
N LEU A 279 -21.17 2.36 -6.80
CA LEU A 279 -21.60 3.77 -6.83
C LEU A 279 -22.95 3.98 -6.11
N VAL A 280 -23.91 3.08 -6.28
CA VAL A 280 -25.23 3.20 -5.65
C VAL A 280 -25.16 2.88 -4.17
N GLY A 281 -24.42 1.82 -3.80
CA GLY A 281 -24.33 1.25 -2.45
C GLY A 281 -23.45 2.02 -1.47
N GLY A 282 -22.67 3.02 -1.92
CA GLY A 282 -21.87 3.87 -1.05
C GLY A 282 -20.73 3.15 -0.33
N ARG A 283 -20.17 2.11 -0.94
CA ARG A 283 -18.98 1.39 -0.46
C ARG A 283 -17.73 1.81 -1.21
#